data_AF-A0A249K8H2-F1
#
_entry.id   AF-A0A249K8H2-F1
#
_cell.length_a   1.000
_cell.length_b   1.000
_cell.length_c   1.000
_cell.angle_alpha   90.00
_cell.angle_beta   90.00
_cell.angle_gamma   90.00
#
_symmetry.space_group_name_H-M   'P 1'
#
loop_
_entity.id
_entity.type
_entity.pdbx_description
1 polymer ?
#
loop_
_entity_poly.entity_id
_entity_poly.type
_entity_poly.pdbx_seq_one_letter_code
_entity_poly.pdbx_strand_id
1 'polypeptide(L)'
;MSKPLTAERLRKTNIYAGILHLAQMAAVLALSSDFSLPITATYMSGPPGTTYAPPVTLFETPIGLTVAIFLGLSALAHFIVASPKFFPRYSAGLLAQRNYFRWVEYSISSSVMIVLIAQVTGIADITAIISIFGVNASMILFGWLQEKYENPGNGGWLPFIFGCITGAVPWLALCFYVFGIGGAGETKAPAFVYVIVLTIFLFFNSFALVQYLQYKKVGKWSDYLRGEATYITLSLVAKSALSWQIFANTLIPPA
;
A
#
# COMPACT_ATOMS: atom_id res chain seq x y z
N MET A 1 -1.16 33.70 7.37
CA MET A 1 -0.93 32.99 6.10
C MET A 1 0.07 31.87 6.32
N SER A 2 -0.22 30.64 5.89
CA SER A 2 0.76 29.53 5.96
C SER A 2 1.92 29.81 5.00
N LYS A 3 3.17 29.59 5.42
CA LYS A 3 4.35 29.73 4.54
C LYS A 3 4.20 28.89 3.26
N PRO A 4 4.66 29.38 2.09
CA PRO A 4 4.54 28.66 0.81
C PRO A 4 5.33 27.35 0.83
N LEU A 5 4.78 26.29 0.24
CA LEU A 5 5.49 25.03 0.05
C LEU A 5 6.59 25.21 -1.00
N THR A 6 7.77 24.66 -0.73
CA THR A 6 8.92 24.69 -1.66
C THR A 6 9.55 23.30 -1.72
N ALA A 7 10.34 23.05 -2.77
CA ALA A 7 11.08 21.80 -2.89
C ALA A 7 12.01 21.55 -1.68
N GLU A 8 12.66 22.60 -1.16
CA GLU A 8 13.55 22.50 0.02
C GLU A 8 12.78 22.14 1.28
N ARG A 9 11.57 22.68 1.45
CA ARG A 9 10.70 22.29 2.56
C ARG A 9 10.28 20.83 2.43
N LEU A 10 9.91 20.39 1.22
CA LEU A 10 9.59 18.99 0.95
C LEU A 10 10.79 18.07 1.13
N ARG A 11 12.02 18.54 0.90
CA ARG A 11 13.24 17.78 1.24
C ARG A 11 13.29 17.47 2.73
N LYS A 12 13.06 18.48 3.58
CA LYS A 12 13.02 18.29 5.04
C LYS A 12 11.87 17.35 5.44
N THR A 13 10.70 17.51 4.84
CA THR A 13 9.55 16.62 5.07
C THR A 13 9.88 15.17 4.70
N ASN A 14 10.55 14.92 3.58
CA ASN A 14 11.01 13.58 3.20
C ASN A 14 12.01 13.02 4.23
N ILE A 15 12.97 13.81 4.70
CA ILE A 15 13.92 13.36 5.74
C ILE A 15 13.17 12.93 7.01
N TYR A 16 12.25 13.76 7.51
CA TYR A 16 11.49 13.43 8.70
C TYR A 16 10.60 12.19 8.50
N ALA A 17 9.90 12.08 7.38
CA ALA A 17 9.11 10.90 7.06
C ALA A 17 9.98 9.63 6.97
N GLY A 18 11.16 9.73 6.34
CA GLY A 18 12.12 8.63 6.25
C GLY A 18 12.62 8.16 7.62
N ILE A 19 12.97 9.09 8.51
CA ILE A 19 13.37 8.78 9.90
C ILE A 19 12.24 8.09 10.66
N LEU A 20 11.00 8.59 10.54
CA LEU A 20 9.86 8.01 11.23
C LEU A 20 9.50 6.61 10.71
N HIS A 21 9.61 6.36 9.41
CA HIS A 21 9.47 5.02 8.85
C HIS A 21 10.58 4.09 9.35
N LEU A 22 11.83 4.55 9.35
CA LEU A 22 12.97 3.76 9.81
C LEU A 22 12.87 3.41 11.30
N ALA A 23 12.46 4.36 12.14
CA ALA A 23 12.26 4.13 13.57
C ALA A 23 11.17 3.08 13.82
N GLN A 24 10.05 3.16 13.10
CA GLN A 24 9.00 2.15 13.18
C GLN A 24 9.46 0.78 12.68
N MET A 25 10.23 0.73 11.59
CA MET A 25 10.82 -0.51 11.08
C MET A 25 11.70 -1.17 12.14
N ALA A 26 12.60 -0.40 12.75
CA ALA A 26 13.48 -0.89 13.81
C ALA A 26 12.69 -1.38 15.03
N ALA A 27 11.64 -0.65 15.43
CA ALA A 27 10.79 -1.05 16.54
C ALA A 27 10.03 -2.36 16.25
N VAL A 28 9.45 -2.51 15.05
CA VAL A 28 8.78 -3.75 14.65
C VAL A 28 9.76 -4.91 14.66
N LEU A 29 10.94 -4.77 14.04
CA LEU A 29 11.96 -5.84 14.00
C LEU A 29 12.47 -6.25 15.38
N ALA A 30 12.60 -5.28 16.30
CA ALA A 30 13.11 -5.54 17.64
C ALA A 30 12.07 -6.19 18.56
N LEU A 31 10.76 -5.97 18.31
CA LEU A 31 9.69 -6.30 19.24
C LEU A 31 8.73 -7.37 18.73
N SER A 32 8.77 -7.74 17.45
CA SER A 32 7.83 -8.71 16.88
C SER A 32 8.18 -10.16 17.26
N SER A 33 7.16 -10.98 17.50
CA SER A 33 7.26 -12.43 17.51
C SER A 33 7.62 -13.00 16.13
N ASP A 34 7.83 -14.32 16.06
CA ASP A 34 8.08 -15.10 14.85
C ASP A 34 6.81 -15.53 14.11
N PHE A 35 5.66 -14.92 14.41
CA PHE A 35 4.37 -15.24 13.80
C PHE A 35 4.42 -15.21 12.26
N SER A 36 4.02 -16.32 11.64
CA SER A 36 3.93 -16.48 10.20
C SER A 36 2.53 -16.88 9.74
N LEU A 37 2.22 -16.58 8.48
CA LEU A 37 1.02 -17.07 7.80
C LEU A 37 1.40 -17.91 6.57
N PRO A 38 0.70 -19.03 6.34
CA PRO A 38 1.03 -19.94 5.25
C PRO A 38 0.64 -19.34 3.90
N ILE A 39 1.45 -19.67 2.90
CA ILE A 39 1.11 -19.55 1.48
C ILE A 39 0.94 -20.96 0.93
N THR A 40 -0.24 -21.25 0.41
CA THR A 40 -0.63 -22.60 0.00
C THR A 40 -0.89 -22.71 -1.50
N ALA A 41 -0.90 -23.93 -2.01
CA ALA A 41 -1.50 -24.26 -3.30
C ALA A 41 -2.44 -25.46 -3.16
N THR A 42 -3.51 -25.47 -3.95
CA THR A 42 -4.45 -26.59 -4.03
C THR A 42 -4.39 -27.17 -5.44
N TYR A 43 -3.93 -28.42 -5.56
CA TYR A 43 -3.75 -29.08 -6.85
C TYR A 43 -4.94 -30.00 -7.18
N MET A 44 -5.16 -30.24 -8.47
CA MET A 44 -6.13 -31.24 -8.91
C MET A 44 -5.67 -32.64 -8.51
N SER A 45 -6.60 -33.48 -8.05
CA SER A 45 -6.37 -34.91 -7.79
C SER A 45 -7.15 -35.83 -8.74
N GLY A 46 -7.89 -35.26 -9.68
CA GLY A 46 -8.62 -35.93 -10.75
C GLY A 46 -8.92 -34.98 -11.92
N PRO A 47 -9.79 -35.37 -12.87
CA PRO A 47 -10.18 -34.51 -14.00
C PRO A 47 -10.79 -33.15 -13.55
N PRO A 48 -10.71 -32.08 -14.37
CA PRO A 48 -11.27 -30.77 -14.01
C PRO A 48 -12.74 -30.85 -13.59
N GLY A 49 -13.10 -30.18 -12.50
CA GLY A 49 -14.47 -30.13 -11.97
C GLY A 49 -14.87 -31.33 -11.09
N THR A 50 -13.94 -32.21 -10.73
CA THR A 50 -14.23 -33.40 -9.90
C THR A 50 -13.68 -33.30 -8.48
N THR A 51 -12.36 -33.43 -8.31
CA THR A 51 -11.69 -33.54 -7.01
C THR A 51 -10.39 -32.74 -6.97
N TYR A 52 -10.07 -32.27 -5.76
CA TYR A 52 -8.87 -31.51 -5.45
C TYR A 52 -8.14 -32.18 -4.29
N ALA A 53 -6.81 -32.13 -4.31
CA ALA A 53 -5.99 -32.53 -3.17
C ALA A 53 -6.15 -31.52 -2.02
N PRO A 54 -5.90 -31.92 -0.76
CA PRO A 54 -5.80 -30.96 0.34
C PRO A 54 -4.74 -29.86 0.03
N PRO A 55 -4.94 -28.62 0.51
CA PRO A 55 -3.96 -27.56 0.33
C PRO A 55 -2.59 -27.95 0.91
N VAL A 56 -1.52 -27.66 0.17
CA VAL A 56 -0.14 -27.82 0.64
C VAL A 56 0.49 -26.46 0.89
N THR A 57 1.20 -26.32 2.02
CA THR A 57 1.99 -25.11 2.30
C THR A 57 3.25 -25.09 1.44
N LEU A 58 3.42 -24.04 0.65
CA LEU A 58 4.61 -23.79 -0.18
C LEU A 58 5.63 -22.93 0.57
N PHE A 59 5.14 -21.88 1.25
CA PHE A 59 5.97 -20.91 1.95
C PHE A 59 5.28 -20.44 3.23
N GLU A 60 6.06 -19.86 4.13
CA GLU A 60 5.58 -19.15 5.32
C GLU A 60 5.94 -17.67 5.20
N THR A 61 4.98 -16.79 5.45
CA THR A 61 5.19 -15.35 5.43
C THR A 61 5.46 -14.84 6.83
N PRO A 62 6.70 -14.49 7.19
CA PRO A 62 7.01 -13.90 8.50
C PRO A 62 6.40 -12.51 8.61
N ILE A 63 5.32 -12.35 9.39
CA ILE A 63 4.50 -11.14 9.36
C ILE A 63 5.25 -9.92 9.89
N GLY A 64 6.05 -10.06 10.95
CA GLY A 64 6.90 -8.97 11.46
C GLY A 64 7.89 -8.47 10.42
N LEU A 65 8.52 -9.37 9.67
CA LEU A 65 9.45 -9.01 8.60
C LEU A 65 8.72 -8.33 7.42
N THR A 66 7.54 -8.84 7.03
CA THR A 66 6.73 -8.22 5.97
C THR A 66 6.31 -6.79 6.32
N VAL A 67 5.94 -6.54 7.59
CA VAL A 67 5.67 -5.19 8.09
C VAL A 67 6.91 -4.30 7.99
N ALA A 68 8.07 -4.81 8.43
CA ALA A 68 9.33 -4.08 8.35
C ALA A 68 9.72 -3.76 6.90
N ILE A 69 9.46 -4.66 5.94
CA ILE A 69 9.77 -4.44 4.52
C ILE A 69 9.06 -3.21 3.97
N PHE A 70 7.73 -3.08 4.14
CA PHE A 70 7.04 -1.93 3.55
C PHE A 70 7.40 -0.60 4.24
N LEU A 71 7.74 -0.62 5.54
CA LEU A 71 8.27 0.54 6.25
C LEU A 71 9.66 0.92 5.73
N GLY A 72 10.54 -0.07 5.57
CA GLY A 72 11.90 0.10 5.04
C GLY A 72 11.92 0.61 3.61
N LEU A 73 11.02 0.13 2.75
CA LEU A 73 10.87 0.63 1.37
C LEU A 73 10.53 2.12 1.35
N SER A 74 9.60 2.58 2.19
CA SER A 74 9.29 4.01 2.31
C SER A 74 10.46 4.81 2.89
N ALA A 75 11.11 4.31 3.95
CA ALA A 75 12.28 4.98 4.53
C ALA A 75 13.38 5.17 3.49
N LEU A 76 13.70 4.12 2.73
CA LEU A 76 14.69 4.13 1.66
C LEU A 76 14.32 5.15 0.57
N ALA A 77 13.09 5.11 0.06
CA ALA A 77 12.66 6.04 -0.98
C ALA A 77 12.73 7.50 -0.53
N HIS A 78 12.32 7.79 0.71
CA HIS A 78 12.43 9.13 1.30
C HIS A 78 13.88 9.60 1.41
N PHE A 79 14.80 8.74 1.84
CA PHE A 79 16.23 9.09 1.90
C PHE A 79 16.84 9.24 0.51
N ILE A 80 16.43 8.41 -0.46
CA ILE A 80 16.85 8.56 -1.86
C ILE A 80 16.45 9.95 -2.35
N VAL A 81 15.16 10.33 -2.29
CA VAL A 81 14.71 11.63 -2.83
C VAL A 81 15.29 12.83 -2.06
N ALA A 82 15.61 12.67 -0.78
CA ALA A 82 16.24 13.72 0.01
C ALA A 82 17.78 13.82 -0.18
N SER A 83 18.41 12.79 -0.73
CA SER A 83 19.86 12.73 -0.90
C SER A 83 20.37 13.81 -1.88
N PRO A 84 21.59 14.34 -1.70
CA PRO A 84 22.15 15.32 -2.63
C PRO A 84 22.18 14.86 -4.09
N LYS A 85 22.37 13.55 -4.32
CA LYS A 85 22.46 12.95 -5.66
C LYS A 85 21.12 12.98 -6.42
N PHE A 86 20.01 12.67 -5.73
CA PHE A 86 18.71 12.50 -6.39
C PHE A 86 17.75 13.66 -6.16
N PHE A 87 17.98 14.50 -5.14
CA PHE A 87 17.12 15.65 -4.85
C PHE A 87 16.95 16.62 -6.03
N PRO A 88 17.98 16.93 -6.85
CA PRO A 88 17.79 17.76 -8.05
C PRO A 88 16.79 17.16 -9.04
N ARG A 89 16.85 15.83 -9.26
CA ARG A 89 15.92 15.11 -10.14
C ARG A 89 14.50 15.07 -9.58
N TYR A 90 14.37 14.85 -8.27
CA TYR A 90 13.08 14.92 -7.57
C TYR A 90 12.46 16.32 -7.71
N SER A 91 13.22 17.37 -7.39
CA SER A 91 12.78 18.77 -7.50
C SER A 91 12.34 19.14 -8.92
N ALA A 92 13.14 18.79 -9.94
CA ALA A 92 12.78 19.00 -11.34
C ALA A 92 11.50 18.23 -11.75
N GLY A 93 11.29 17.04 -11.19
CA GLY A 93 10.05 16.28 -11.34
C GLY A 93 8.85 17.05 -10.78
N LEU A 94 8.95 17.56 -9.55
CA LEU A 94 7.87 18.32 -8.92
C LEU A 94 7.49 19.58 -9.71
N LEU A 95 8.49 20.31 -10.24
CA LEU A 95 8.24 21.48 -11.11
C LEU A 95 7.49 21.10 -12.39
N ALA A 96 7.72 19.89 -12.88
CA ALA A 96 7.00 19.31 -14.01
C ALA A 96 5.76 18.50 -13.58
N GLN A 97 5.26 18.71 -12.37
CA GLN A 97 4.03 18.09 -11.83
C GLN A 97 4.03 16.56 -11.87
N ARG A 98 5.18 15.95 -11.51
CA ARG A 98 5.35 14.50 -11.50
C ARG A 98 6.29 14.02 -10.40
N ASN A 99 6.02 12.85 -9.84
CA ASN A 99 6.93 12.19 -8.90
C ASN A 99 7.05 10.69 -9.18
N TYR A 100 8.03 10.33 -10.01
CA TYR A 100 8.28 8.92 -10.36
C TYR A 100 8.82 8.08 -9.20
N PHE A 101 9.50 8.69 -8.22
CA PHE A 101 10.01 7.95 -7.06
C PHE A 101 8.86 7.42 -6.20
N ARG A 102 7.81 8.22 -6.01
CA ARG A 102 6.60 7.83 -5.29
C ARG A 102 5.92 6.63 -5.94
N TRP A 103 5.77 6.64 -7.27
CA TRP A 103 5.13 5.53 -7.98
C TRP A 103 5.95 4.24 -7.96
N VAL A 104 7.29 4.34 -8.02
CA VAL A 104 8.17 3.17 -7.85
C VAL A 104 8.09 2.61 -6.44
N GLU A 105 8.05 3.46 -5.42
CA GLU A 105 7.94 2.99 -4.04
C GLU A 105 6.56 2.39 -3.75
N TYR A 106 5.47 3.07 -4.11
CA TYR A 106 4.12 2.59 -3.85
C TYR A 106 3.80 1.31 -4.61
N SER A 107 4.36 1.07 -5.80
CA SER A 107 4.05 -0.13 -6.59
C SER A 107 4.52 -1.40 -5.90
N ILE A 108 5.53 -1.27 -5.03
CA ILE A 108 6.05 -2.37 -4.22
C ILE A 108 5.44 -2.30 -2.81
N SER A 109 5.58 -1.17 -2.11
CA SER A 109 5.21 -1.09 -0.69
C SER A 109 3.70 -1.26 -0.47
N SER A 110 2.84 -0.62 -1.25
CA SER A 110 1.39 -0.80 -1.12
C SER A 110 0.94 -2.20 -1.55
N SER A 111 1.67 -2.83 -2.48
CA SER A 111 1.41 -4.19 -2.93
C SER A 111 1.78 -5.22 -1.86
N VAL A 112 2.88 -5.01 -1.14
CA VAL A 112 3.23 -5.79 0.06
C VAL A 112 2.16 -5.60 1.15
N MET A 113 1.69 -4.36 1.37
CA MET A 113 0.65 -4.08 2.37
C MET A 113 -0.66 -4.81 2.07
N ILE A 114 -1.15 -4.78 0.82
CA ILE A 114 -2.42 -5.43 0.48
C ILE A 114 -2.31 -6.96 0.49
N VAL A 115 -1.15 -7.53 0.16
CA VAL A 115 -0.88 -8.97 0.34
C VAL A 115 -0.93 -9.34 1.81
N LEU A 116 -0.30 -8.55 2.68
CA LEU A 116 -0.35 -8.79 4.12
C LEU A 116 -1.80 -8.76 4.64
N ILE A 117 -2.59 -7.76 4.22
CA ILE A 117 -4.00 -7.66 4.60
C ILE A 117 -4.78 -8.88 4.09
N ALA A 118 -4.54 -9.31 2.84
CA ALA A 118 -5.16 -10.50 2.27
C ALA A 118 -4.88 -11.76 3.11
N GLN A 119 -3.62 -11.97 3.50
CA GLN A 119 -3.26 -13.11 4.35
C GLN A 119 -3.91 -13.05 5.72
N VAL A 120 -3.97 -11.87 6.34
CA VAL A 120 -4.63 -11.68 7.65
C VAL A 120 -6.15 -11.91 7.57
N THR A 121 -6.76 -11.71 6.40
CA THR A 121 -8.16 -12.10 6.15
C THR A 121 -8.35 -13.58 5.84
N GLY A 122 -7.28 -14.35 5.65
CA GLY A 122 -7.31 -15.79 5.38
C GLY A 122 -7.03 -16.18 3.93
N ILE A 123 -6.63 -15.25 3.06
CA ILE A 123 -6.20 -15.57 1.69
C ILE A 123 -4.79 -16.17 1.73
N ALA A 124 -4.71 -17.49 1.54
CA ALA A 124 -3.44 -18.23 1.55
C ALA A 124 -2.97 -18.68 0.15
N ASP A 125 -3.86 -18.75 -0.84
CA ASP A 125 -3.51 -19.28 -2.16
C ASP A 125 -2.43 -18.45 -2.87
N ILE A 126 -1.36 -19.10 -3.35
CA ILE A 126 -0.22 -18.45 -4.01
C ILE A 126 -0.64 -17.68 -5.27
N THR A 127 -1.59 -18.20 -6.05
CA THR A 127 -2.05 -17.54 -7.28
C THR A 127 -2.86 -16.30 -6.96
N ALA A 128 -3.67 -16.34 -5.90
CA ALA A 128 -4.39 -15.17 -5.37
C ALA A 128 -3.41 -14.10 -4.86
N ILE A 129 -2.38 -14.48 -4.09
CA ILE A 129 -1.36 -13.55 -3.58
C ILE A 129 -0.61 -12.85 -4.72
N ILE A 130 -0.13 -13.61 -5.71
CA ILE A 130 0.56 -13.05 -6.89
C ILE A 130 -0.36 -12.09 -7.64
N SER A 131 -1.62 -12.48 -7.85
CA SER A 131 -2.59 -11.67 -8.59
C SER A 131 -2.95 -10.38 -7.85
N ILE A 132 -3.16 -10.44 -6.54
CA ILE A 132 -3.43 -9.28 -5.67
C ILE A 132 -2.25 -8.31 -5.70
N PHE A 133 -1.01 -8.82 -5.61
CA PHE A 133 0.18 -7.99 -5.73
C PHE A 133 0.26 -7.30 -7.10
N GLY A 134 0.09 -8.07 -8.18
CA GLY A 134 0.19 -7.55 -9.54
C GLY A 134 -0.89 -6.53 -9.89
N VAL A 135 -2.14 -6.76 -9.49
CA VAL A 135 -3.25 -5.83 -9.77
C VAL A 135 -3.14 -4.55 -8.94
N ASN A 136 -2.64 -4.63 -7.71
CA ASN A 136 -2.36 -3.46 -6.90
C ASN A 136 -1.17 -2.65 -7.44
N ALA A 137 -0.08 -3.30 -7.85
CA ALA A 137 1.01 -2.64 -8.55
C ALA A 137 0.50 -1.94 -9.82
N SER A 138 -0.41 -2.58 -10.56
CA SER A 138 -1.05 -2.00 -11.75
C SER A 138 -1.83 -0.71 -11.43
N MET A 139 -2.57 -0.65 -10.31
CA MET A 139 -3.23 0.59 -9.84
C MET A 139 -2.23 1.74 -9.71
N ILE A 140 -1.06 1.47 -9.12
CA ILE A 140 -0.01 2.47 -8.93
C ILE A 140 0.59 2.89 -10.28
N LEU A 141 0.86 1.95 -11.18
CA LEU A 141 1.37 2.25 -12.51
C LEU A 141 0.39 3.09 -13.33
N PHE A 142 -0.92 2.90 -13.16
CA PHE A 142 -1.92 3.78 -13.77
C PHE A 142 -1.90 5.20 -13.21
N GLY A 143 -1.66 5.38 -11.91
CA GLY A 143 -1.39 6.71 -11.32
C GLY A 143 -0.13 7.35 -11.90
N TRP A 144 0.92 6.57 -12.13
CA TRP A 144 2.10 7.04 -12.87
C TRP A 144 1.72 7.46 -14.30
N LEU A 145 1.00 6.63 -15.07
CA LEU A 145 0.61 6.98 -16.43
C LEU A 145 -0.22 8.26 -16.48
N GLN A 146 -1.09 8.50 -15.48
CA GLN A 146 -1.79 9.77 -15.30
C GLN A 146 -0.80 10.95 -15.22
N GLU A 147 0.24 10.87 -14.37
CA GLU A 147 1.30 11.89 -14.27
C GLU A 147 2.22 12.02 -15.47
N LYS A 148 2.37 10.95 -16.24
CA LYS A 148 3.27 10.95 -17.39
C LYS A 148 2.63 11.56 -18.63
N TYR A 149 1.35 11.29 -18.86
CA TYR A 149 0.68 11.60 -20.12
C TYR A 149 -0.38 12.70 -19.99
N GLU A 150 -0.91 12.94 -18.79
CA GLU A 150 -1.95 13.94 -18.56
C GLU A 150 -1.43 15.12 -17.73
N ASN A 151 -1.95 16.31 -18.02
CA ASN A 151 -1.64 17.53 -17.27
C ASN A 151 -2.83 17.93 -16.38
N PRO A 152 -2.61 18.36 -15.13
CA PRO A 152 -3.68 18.87 -14.28
C PRO A 152 -4.57 19.91 -14.97
N GLY A 153 -5.88 19.65 -15.03
CA GLY A 153 -6.89 20.49 -15.69
C GLY A 153 -7.11 20.24 -17.18
N ASN A 154 -6.39 19.31 -17.83
CA ASN A 154 -6.55 19.04 -19.26
C ASN A 154 -7.77 18.16 -19.60
N GLY A 155 -8.41 17.53 -18.60
CA GLY A 155 -9.58 16.69 -18.79
C GLY A 155 -9.30 15.22 -19.11
N GLY A 156 -8.05 14.78 -19.18
CA GLY A 156 -7.70 13.37 -19.35
C GLY A 156 -7.79 12.59 -18.04
N TRP A 157 -8.61 11.54 -18.03
CA TRP A 157 -8.91 10.73 -16.82
C TRP A 157 -8.73 9.23 -17.03
N LEU A 158 -8.42 8.79 -18.25
CA LEU A 158 -8.45 7.38 -18.58
C LEU A 158 -7.47 6.56 -17.72
N PRO A 159 -6.20 6.98 -17.50
CA PRO A 159 -5.31 6.27 -16.60
C PRO A 159 -5.84 6.24 -15.15
N PHE A 160 -6.33 7.36 -14.62
CA PHE A 160 -6.93 7.41 -13.28
C PHE A 160 -8.09 6.40 -13.13
N ILE A 161 -9.01 6.36 -14.10
CA ILE A 161 -10.15 5.43 -14.09
C ILE A 161 -9.68 3.98 -14.10
N PHE A 162 -8.71 3.64 -14.95
CA PHE A 162 -8.11 2.30 -14.97
C PHE A 162 -7.45 1.95 -13.64
N GLY A 163 -6.76 2.91 -13.02
CA GLY A 163 -6.21 2.76 -11.68
C GLY A 163 -7.29 2.48 -10.63
N CYS A 164 -8.44 3.16 -10.68
CA CYS A 164 -9.56 2.87 -9.79
C CYS A 164 -10.15 1.47 -10.01
N ILE A 165 -10.28 1.03 -11.27
CA ILE A 165 -10.78 -0.31 -11.61
C ILE A 165 -9.85 -1.37 -11.04
N THR A 166 -8.54 -1.31 -11.32
CA THR A 166 -7.59 -2.30 -10.80
C THR A 166 -7.44 -2.19 -9.28
N GLY A 167 -7.49 -0.97 -8.74
CA GLY A 167 -7.40 -0.71 -7.31
C GLY A 167 -8.57 -1.25 -6.50
N ALA A 168 -9.76 -1.37 -7.08
CA ALA A 168 -10.94 -1.94 -6.41
C ALA A 168 -10.89 -3.47 -6.30
N VAL A 169 -10.19 -4.16 -7.22
CA VAL A 169 -10.20 -5.63 -7.32
C VAL A 169 -9.75 -6.33 -6.03
N PRO A 170 -8.61 -5.96 -5.38
CA PRO A 170 -8.23 -6.59 -4.13
C PRO A 170 -9.29 -6.46 -3.05
N TRP A 171 -9.92 -5.29 -2.90
CA TRP A 171 -10.95 -5.05 -1.88
C TRP A 171 -12.20 -5.90 -2.11
N LEU A 172 -12.60 -6.08 -3.38
CA LEU A 172 -13.69 -7.00 -3.72
C LEU A 172 -13.36 -8.44 -3.33
N ALA A 173 -12.12 -8.89 -3.55
CA ALA A 173 -11.69 -10.21 -3.11
C ALA A 173 -11.72 -10.35 -1.57
N LEU A 174 -11.27 -9.33 -0.84
CA LEU A 174 -11.30 -9.33 0.63
C LEU A 174 -12.73 -9.44 1.20
N CYS A 175 -13.75 -8.89 0.53
CA CYS A 175 -15.14 -8.97 1.00
C CYS A 175 -15.61 -10.42 1.22
N PHE A 176 -15.21 -11.36 0.36
CA PHE A 176 -15.60 -12.77 0.50
C PHE A 176 -15.06 -13.37 1.79
N TYR A 177 -13.83 -13.01 2.15
CA TYR A 177 -13.12 -13.55 3.32
C TYR A 177 -13.55 -12.85 4.61
N VAL A 178 -13.62 -11.51 4.60
CA VAL A 178 -14.02 -10.73 5.77
C VAL A 178 -15.44 -11.09 6.22
N PHE A 179 -16.38 -11.16 5.28
CA PHE A 179 -17.79 -11.45 5.58
C PHE A 179 -18.14 -12.95 5.57
N GLY A 180 -17.19 -13.84 5.23
CA GLY A 180 -17.42 -15.28 5.15
C GLY A 180 -18.51 -15.65 4.13
N ILE A 181 -18.54 -14.99 2.96
CA ILE A 181 -19.60 -15.16 1.96
C ILE A 181 -19.59 -16.60 1.45
N GLY A 182 -20.68 -17.34 1.68
CA GLY A 182 -20.80 -18.75 1.30
C GLY A 182 -20.08 -19.73 2.24
N GLY A 183 -19.47 -19.23 3.33
CA GLY A 183 -18.83 -20.05 4.37
C GLY A 183 -19.78 -20.50 5.47
N ALA A 184 -19.28 -21.36 6.37
CA ALA A 184 -20.01 -21.78 7.57
C ALA A 184 -20.18 -20.59 8.55
N GLY A 185 -21.19 -20.62 9.43
CA GLY A 185 -21.53 -19.49 10.30
C GLY A 185 -20.41 -19.00 11.23
N GLU A 186 -19.42 -19.85 11.50
CA GLU A 186 -18.27 -19.60 12.36
C GLU A 186 -17.05 -19.02 11.62
N THR A 187 -17.08 -18.87 10.29
CA THR A 187 -15.92 -18.42 9.49
C THR A 187 -15.76 -16.89 9.45
N LYS A 188 -16.31 -16.16 10.43
CA LYS A 188 -16.22 -14.69 10.45
C LYS A 188 -14.84 -14.26 10.94
N ALA A 189 -14.27 -13.25 10.28
CA ALA A 189 -12.99 -12.70 10.69
C ALA A 189 -13.04 -12.12 12.13
N PRO A 190 -11.92 -12.12 12.88
CA PRO A 190 -11.82 -11.41 14.14
C PRO A 190 -12.11 -9.92 13.99
N ALA A 191 -12.63 -9.27 15.05
CA ALA A 191 -13.02 -7.86 15.00
C ALA A 191 -11.89 -6.92 14.55
N PHE A 192 -10.64 -7.17 14.96
CA PHE A 192 -9.50 -6.35 14.55
C PHE A 192 -9.24 -6.39 13.04
N VAL A 193 -9.57 -7.49 12.36
CA VAL A 193 -9.41 -7.63 10.91
C VAL A 193 -10.36 -6.70 10.17
N TYR A 194 -11.61 -6.57 10.63
CA TYR A 194 -12.56 -5.58 10.10
C TYR A 194 -12.04 -4.15 10.25
N VAL A 195 -11.46 -3.83 11.41
CA VAL A 195 -10.89 -2.50 11.68
C VAL A 195 -9.70 -2.22 10.76
N ILE A 196 -8.80 -3.18 10.56
CA ILE A 196 -7.67 -3.05 9.63
C ILE A 196 -8.17 -2.81 8.21
N VAL A 197 -9.08 -3.66 7.71
CA VAL A 197 -9.61 -3.57 6.34
C VAL A 197 -10.28 -2.23 6.12
N LEU A 198 -11.17 -1.80 7.02
CA LEU A 198 -11.87 -0.51 6.90
C LEU A 198 -10.88 0.66 6.95
N THR A 199 -9.96 0.67 7.91
CA THR A 199 -9.00 1.76 8.09
C THR A 199 -8.11 1.92 6.85
N ILE A 200 -7.55 0.83 6.35
CA ILE A 200 -6.66 0.90 5.19
C ILE A 200 -7.44 1.15 3.89
N PHE A 201 -8.68 0.66 3.77
CA PHE A 201 -9.55 1.01 2.65
C PHE A 201 -9.78 2.52 2.56
N LEU A 202 -10.06 3.18 3.68
CA LEU A 202 -10.24 4.63 3.74
C LEU A 202 -8.94 5.38 3.36
N PHE A 203 -7.78 4.87 3.79
CA PHE A 203 -6.50 5.45 3.36
C PHE A 203 -6.27 5.28 1.86
N PHE A 204 -6.49 4.10 1.27
CA PHE A 204 -6.32 3.86 -0.17
C PHE A 204 -7.23 4.78 -1.01
N ASN A 205 -8.48 4.97 -0.58
CA ASN A 205 -9.38 5.94 -1.22
C ASN A 205 -8.88 7.38 -1.06
N SER A 206 -8.26 7.71 0.06
CA SER A 206 -7.64 9.03 0.27
C SER A 206 -6.48 9.27 -0.69
N PHE A 207 -5.66 8.26 -1.03
CA PHE A 207 -4.63 8.39 -2.07
C PHE A 207 -5.25 8.70 -3.44
N ALA A 208 -6.30 7.96 -3.84
CA ALA A 208 -7.00 8.23 -5.09
C ALA A 208 -7.62 9.64 -5.09
N LEU A 209 -8.20 10.07 -3.97
CA LEU A 209 -8.79 11.40 -3.81
C LEU A 209 -7.74 12.50 -4.00
N VAL A 210 -6.51 12.34 -3.50
CA VAL A 210 -5.44 13.32 -3.74
C VAL A 210 -5.15 13.48 -5.23
N GLN A 211 -5.00 12.38 -5.98
CA GLN A 211 -4.77 12.44 -7.43
C GLN A 211 -5.95 13.12 -8.13
N TYR A 212 -7.17 12.76 -7.77
CA TYR A 212 -8.39 13.35 -8.31
C TYR A 212 -8.44 14.86 -8.09
N LEU A 213 -8.24 15.33 -6.85
CA LEU A 213 -8.27 16.75 -6.50
C LEU A 213 -7.15 17.53 -7.18
N GLN A 214 -5.96 16.93 -7.31
CA GLN A 214 -4.80 17.53 -7.99
C GLN A 214 -5.08 17.71 -9.48
N TYR A 215 -5.62 16.69 -10.15
CA TYR A 215 -5.93 16.75 -11.58
C TYR A 215 -7.17 17.58 -11.91
N LYS A 216 -8.14 17.67 -10.99
CA LYS A 216 -9.28 18.61 -11.10
C LYS A 216 -8.90 20.04 -10.69
N LYS A 217 -7.69 20.27 -10.14
CA LYS A 217 -7.24 21.56 -9.59
C LYS A 217 -8.20 22.16 -8.56
N VAL A 218 -8.73 21.33 -7.65
CA VAL A 218 -9.71 21.78 -6.64
C VAL A 218 -9.01 22.45 -5.45
N GLY A 219 -9.36 23.70 -5.17
CA GLY A 219 -8.92 24.42 -3.97
C GLY A 219 -7.39 24.47 -3.84
N LYS A 220 -6.88 24.03 -2.69
CA LYS A 220 -5.43 24.02 -2.38
C LYS A 220 -4.64 23.00 -3.21
N TRP A 221 -5.29 22.00 -3.80
CA TRP A 221 -4.64 20.98 -4.63
C TRP A 221 -4.39 21.44 -6.08
N SER A 222 -4.77 22.67 -6.42
CA SER A 222 -4.28 23.33 -7.64
C SER A 222 -2.76 23.52 -7.62
N ASP A 223 -2.15 23.62 -6.43
CA ASP A 223 -0.71 23.54 -6.21
C ASP A 223 -0.27 22.07 -6.10
N TYR A 224 0.54 21.60 -7.06
CA TYR A 224 1.06 20.23 -7.09
C TYR A 224 1.86 19.88 -5.82
N LEU A 225 2.60 20.85 -5.24
CA LEU A 225 3.38 20.62 -4.02
C LEU A 225 2.48 20.31 -2.81
N ARG A 226 1.23 20.80 -2.82
CA ARG A 226 0.23 20.43 -1.81
C ARG A 226 -0.15 18.97 -1.93
N GLY A 227 -0.34 18.47 -3.14
CA GLY A 227 -0.59 17.05 -3.41
C GLY A 227 0.57 16.18 -2.93
N GLU A 228 1.80 16.54 -3.31
CA GLU A 228 3.02 15.84 -2.86
C GLU A 228 3.15 15.78 -1.34
N ALA A 229 2.97 16.92 -0.64
CA ALA A 229 3.00 16.94 0.82
C ALA A 229 1.92 16.04 1.45
N THR A 230 0.75 15.97 0.81
CA THR A 230 -0.37 15.12 1.27
C THR A 230 -0.03 13.65 1.08
N TYR A 231 0.57 13.26 -0.05
CA TYR A 231 1.02 11.88 -0.28
C TYR A 231 2.06 11.42 0.73
N ILE A 232 3.06 12.24 1.05
CA ILE A 232 4.06 11.91 2.07
C ILE A 232 3.37 11.66 3.42
N THR A 233 2.41 12.52 3.78
CA THR A 233 1.65 12.40 5.04
C THR A 233 0.80 11.13 5.05
N LEU A 234 0.03 10.88 3.98
CA LEU A 234 -0.80 9.69 3.87
C LEU A 234 0.04 8.41 3.90
N SER A 235 1.21 8.38 3.25
CA SER A 235 2.13 7.24 3.29
C SER A 235 2.57 6.94 4.70
N LEU A 236 3.01 7.96 5.44
CA LEU A 236 3.43 7.81 6.82
C LEU A 236 2.27 7.29 7.67
N VAL A 237 1.12 7.96 7.65
CA VAL A 237 -0.01 7.63 8.52
C VAL A 237 -0.59 6.26 8.19
N ALA A 238 -0.83 5.95 6.91
CA ALA A 238 -1.43 4.67 6.50
C ALA A 238 -0.53 3.48 6.82
N LYS A 239 0.78 3.59 6.55
CA LYS A 239 1.75 2.53 6.88
C LYS A 239 1.88 2.35 8.38
N SER A 240 1.99 3.45 9.14
CA SER A 240 2.04 3.39 10.60
C SER A 240 0.79 2.73 11.17
N ALA A 241 -0.39 3.12 10.68
CA ALA A 241 -1.67 2.54 11.10
C ALA A 241 -1.72 1.03 10.83
N LEU A 242 -1.32 0.58 9.63
CA LEU A 242 -1.28 -0.86 9.35
C LEU A 242 -0.27 -1.59 10.24
N SER A 243 0.96 -1.08 10.33
CA SER A 243 2.03 -1.69 11.12
C SER A 243 1.61 -1.93 12.56
N TRP A 244 1.05 -0.91 13.23
CA TRP A 244 0.71 -1.03 14.65
C TRP A 244 -0.59 -1.78 14.91
N GLN A 245 -1.56 -1.73 13.99
CA GLN A 245 -2.74 -2.59 14.10
C GLN A 245 -2.38 -4.07 13.95
N ILE A 246 -1.48 -4.41 13.02
CA ILE A 246 -0.97 -5.78 12.89
C ILE A 246 -0.16 -6.17 14.11
N PHE A 247 0.78 -5.31 14.51
CA PHE A 247 1.65 -5.57 15.64
C PHE A 247 0.87 -5.92 16.91
N ALA A 248 -0.09 -5.06 17.28
CA ALA A 248 -0.86 -5.21 18.51
C ALA A 248 -1.76 -6.46 18.54
N ASN A 249 -2.14 -7.00 17.39
CA ASN A 249 -3.10 -8.10 17.30
C ASN A 249 -2.46 -9.44 16.92
N THR A 250 -1.25 -9.45 16.34
CA THR A 250 -0.62 -10.70 15.87
C THR A 250 0.86 -10.85 16.23
N LEU A 251 1.57 -9.79 16.61
CA LEU A 251 3.04 -9.83 16.79
C LEU A 251 3.52 -9.63 18.22
N ILE A 252 2.61 -9.35 19.18
CA ILE A 252 2.97 -9.34 20.60
C ILE A 252 3.34 -10.78 21.01
N PRO A 253 4.57 -11.05 21.50
CA PRO A 253 4.94 -12.38 21.96
C PRO A 253 4.02 -12.83 23.11
N PRO A 254 3.67 -14.13 23.19
CA PRO A 254 2.99 -14.65 24.36
C PRO A 254 3.84 -14.41 25.62
N ALA A 255 3.18 -14.00 26.70
CA ALA A 255 3.78 -13.75 28.00
C ALA A 255 4.32 -15.04 28.65
#